data_AF-A0A843CWQ5-F1
#
_entry.id   AF-A0A843CWQ5-F1
#
_cell.length_a   1.000
_cell.length_b   1.000
_cell.length_c   1.000
_cell.angle_alpha   90.00
_cell.angle_beta   90.00
_cell.angle_gamma   90.00
#
_symmetry.space_group_name_H-M   'P 1'
#
loop_
_entity.id
_entity.type
_entity.pdbx_description
1 polymer ?
#
loop_
_entity_poly.entity_id
_entity_poly.type
_entity_poly.pdbx_seq_one_letter_code
_entity_poly.pdbx_strand_id
1 'polypeptide(L)'
;MNSVIEELGTFIDGVGNMITDVETHIANRQNDFRSMCFYNIHNHGVLTREIVVLLEKSVRPFLEDTDQSQEMERVMIVTRGLFTDTMSSIEKAAKDCIPAYWMNDIKEMALKENSYLYLRYIIYASAKKGLVTPEQLKEWEAVLLMRNLVMHNNSESDRSGVFEIRDMKFSMRPNRMMKGSTTTFVKLSEIAVELFYEWLKKIDEVYKR
;
A
#
# COMPACT_ATOMS: atom_id res chain seq x y z
N MET A 1 -17.35 -13.36 3.73
CA MET A 1 -16.12 -12.85 3.09
C MET A 1 -16.60 -11.81 2.11
N ASN A 2 -16.18 -10.55 2.27
CA ASN A 2 -16.68 -9.45 1.45
C ASN A 2 -16.24 -9.64 -0.01
N SER A 3 -17.04 -9.13 -0.94
CA SER A 3 -16.67 -9.06 -2.36
C SER A 3 -15.55 -8.05 -2.59
N VAL A 4 -14.82 -8.16 -3.70
CA VAL A 4 -13.76 -7.19 -4.06
C VAL A 4 -14.32 -5.78 -4.19
N ILE A 5 -15.53 -5.61 -4.72
CA ILE A 5 -16.19 -4.31 -4.85
C ILE A 5 -16.50 -3.69 -3.49
N GLU A 6 -16.96 -4.49 -2.51
CA GLU A 6 -17.21 -4.04 -1.15
C GLU A 6 -15.91 -3.63 -0.45
N GLU A 7 -14.85 -4.44 -0.55
CA GLU A 7 -13.53 -4.12 0.02
C GLU A 7 -12.94 -2.84 -0.62
N LEU A 8 -13.10 -2.67 -1.94
CA LEU A 8 -12.71 -1.44 -2.62
C LEU A 8 -13.54 -0.23 -2.14
N GLY A 9 -14.82 -0.41 -1.84
CA GLY A 9 -15.65 0.63 -1.24
C GLY A 9 -15.11 1.07 0.11
N THR A 10 -14.88 0.12 1.02
CA THR A 10 -14.27 0.38 2.34
C THR A 10 -12.92 1.07 2.22
N PHE A 11 -12.06 0.60 1.31
CA PHE A 11 -10.76 1.20 1.05
C PHE A 11 -10.87 2.66 0.59
N ILE A 12 -11.74 2.94 -0.40
CA ILE A 12 -11.95 4.29 -0.93
C ILE A 12 -12.45 5.24 0.17
N ASP A 13 -13.46 4.82 0.93
CA ASP A 13 -14.03 5.61 2.03
C ASP A 13 -12.98 5.87 3.13
N GLY A 14 -12.18 4.85 3.47
CA GLY A 14 -11.08 4.95 4.42
C GLY A 14 -10.04 5.97 3.99
N VAL A 15 -9.58 5.91 2.73
CA VAL A 15 -8.63 6.89 2.17
C VAL A 15 -9.27 8.29 2.12
N GLY A 16 -10.55 8.40 1.77
CA GLY A 16 -11.29 9.67 1.74
C GLY A 16 -11.34 10.38 3.09
N ASN A 17 -11.53 9.62 4.17
CA ASN A 17 -11.46 10.15 5.53
C ASN A 17 -10.04 10.66 5.88
N MET A 18 -8.99 9.93 5.47
CA MET A 18 -7.61 10.35 5.69
C MET A 18 -7.24 11.61 4.90
N ILE A 19 -7.76 11.78 3.68
CA ILE A 19 -7.59 13.04 2.91
C ILE A 19 -8.07 14.23 3.74
N THR A 20 -9.29 14.12 4.27
CA THR A 20 -9.92 15.20 5.05
C THR A 20 -9.10 15.55 6.29
N ASP A 21 -8.62 14.54 7.02
CA ASP A 21 -7.78 14.75 8.20
C ASP A 21 -6.44 15.40 7.84
N VAL A 22 -5.74 14.87 6.83
CA VAL A 22 -4.44 15.37 6.40
C VAL A 22 -4.54 16.81 5.92
N GLU A 23 -5.55 17.16 5.12
CA GLU A 23 -5.76 18.55 4.67
C GLU A 23 -6.04 19.51 5.82
N THR A 24 -6.79 19.07 6.82
CA THR A 24 -7.21 19.92 7.93
C THR A 24 -6.11 20.10 8.96
N HIS A 25 -5.32 19.05 9.22
CA HIS A 25 -4.46 18.99 10.40
C HIS A 25 -2.97 18.89 10.10
N ILE A 26 -2.57 18.37 8.93
CA ILE A 26 -1.16 18.06 8.64
C ILE A 26 -0.61 18.93 7.50
N ALA A 27 -1.39 19.13 6.44
CA ALA A 27 -0.99 19.89 5.27
C ALA A 27 -0.82 21.38 5.62
N ASN A 28 0.26 21.98 5.14
CA ASN A 28 0.59 23.38 5.46
C ASN A 28 0.26 24.35 4.31
N ARG A 29 -0.23 23.83 3.18
CA ARG A 29 -0.55 24.60 1.97
C ARG A 29 -1.48 23.83 1.05
N GLN A 30 -2.12 24.56 0.15
CA GLN A 30 -2.83 23.97 -0.99
C GLN A 30 -1.85 23.15 -1.84
N ASN A 31 -2.26 21.95 -2.27
CA ASN A 31 -1.43 20.98 -3.02
C ASN A 31 -0.20 20.47 -2.25
N ASP A 32 -0.34 20.22 -0.94
CA ASP A 32 0.69 19.56 -0.16
C ASP A 32 0.92 18.12 -0.64
N PHE A 33 2.18 17.71 -0.81
CA PHE A 33 2.53 16.36 -1.29
C PHE A 33 2.00 15.26 -0.36
N ARG A 34 1.74 15.57 0.91
CA ARG A 34 1.09 14.68 1.89
C ARG A 34 -0.34 14.38 1.49
N SER A 35 -1.18 15.41 1.33
CA SER A 35 -2.57 15.26 0.88
C SER A 35 -2.66 14.68 -0.53
N MET A 36 -1.80 15.15 -1.44
CA MET A 36 -1.79 14.68 -2.84
C MET A 36 -1.50 13.18 -2.95
N CYS A 37 -0.71 12.61 -2.03
CA CYS A 37 -0.50 11.16 -1.96
C CYS A 37 -1.84 10.43 -1.78
N PHE A 38 -2.64 10.83 -0.80
CA PHE A 38 -3.93 10.21 -0.52
C PHE A 38 -4.95 10.45 -1.63
N TYR A 39 -4.98 11.64 -2.25
CA TYR A 39 -5.81 11.88 -3.44
C TYR A 39 -5.46 10.94 -4.60
N ASN A 40 -4.16 10.75 -4.88
CA ASN A 40 -3.74 9.84 -5.93
C ASN A 40 -4.20 8.41 -5.62
N ILE A 41 -3.96 7.94 -4.39
CA ILE A 41 -4.35 6.60 -3.94
C ILE A 41 -5.88 6.41 -4.03
N HIS A 42 -6.65 7.39 -3.57
CA HIS A 42 -8.11 7.39 -3.67
C HIS A 42 -8.58 7.28 -5.12
N ASN A 43 -8.03 8.10 -6.02
CA ASN A 43 -8.37 8.07 -7.45
C ASN A 43 -8.02 6.73 -8.10
N HIS A 44 -6.88 6.14 -7.75
CA HIS A 44 -6.51 4.79 -8.19
C HIS A 44 -7.50 3.72 -7.66
N GLY A 45 -7.96 3.86 -6.41
CA GLY A 45 -9.00 3.01 -5.82
C GLY A 45 -10.32 3.09 -6.57
N VAL A 46 -10.80 4.32 -6.85
CA VAL A 46 -12.02 4.56 -7.64
C VAL A 46 -11.90 3.94 -9.02
N LEU A 47 -10.81 4.21 -9.75
CA LEU A 47 -10.59 3.66 -11.09
C LEU A 47 -10.55 2.13 -11.08
N THR A 48 -9.87 1.54 -10.09
CA THR A 48 -9.78 0.08 -9.92
C THR A 48 -11.17 -0.51 -9.69
N ARG A 49 -12.00 0.13 -8.85
CA ARG A 49 -13.39 -0.28 -8.61
C ARG A 49 -14.23 -0.20 -9.87
N GLU A 50 -14.11 0.86 -10.65
CA GLU A 50 -14.82 1.00 -11.93
C GLU A 50 -14.43 -0.10 -12.92
N ILE A 51 -13.15 -0.42 -13.04
CA ILE A 51 -12.66 -1.51 -13.89
C ILE A 51 -13.23 -2.86 -13.42
N VAL A 52 -13.20 -3.16 -12.13
CA VAL A 52 -13.76 -4.41 -11.57
C VAL A 52 -15.26 -4.52 -11.87
N VAL A 53 -16.02 -3.44 -11.67
CA VAL A 53 -17.46 -3.40 -12.01
C VAL A 53 -17.71 -3.66 -13.50
N LEU A 54 -16.87 -3.10 -14.38
CA LEU A 54 -16.96 -3.35 -15.82
C LEU A 54 -16.64 -4.80 -16.18
N LEU A 55 -15.61 -5.39 -15.55
CA LEU A 55 -15.28 -6.80 -15.73
C LEU A 55 -16.45 -7.72 -15.32
N GLU A 56 -17.08 -7.46 -14.18
CA GLU A 56 -18.24 -8.26 -13.73
C GLU A 56 -19.49 -8.10 -14.60
N LYS A 57 -19.66 -6.94 -15.26
CA LYS A 57 -20.83 -6.64 -16.12
C LYS A 57 -20.65 -7.14 -17.55
N SER A 58 -19.44 -7.07 -18.11
CA SER A 58 -19.17 -7.32 -19.53
C SER A 58 -19.24 -8.81 -19.91
N VAL A 59 -19.30 -9.71 -18.93
CA VAL A 59 -19.08 -11.15 -19.13
C VAL A 59 -20.36 -11.98 -18.91
N ARG A 60 -21.47 -11.36 -18.49
CA ARG A 60 -22.68 -12.07 -18.06
C ARG A 60 -23.54 -12.83 -19.11
N PRO A 61 -23.39 -12.75 -20.45
CA PRO A 61 -24.26 -13.57 -21.30
C PRO A 61 -23.70 -14.95 -21.73
N PHE A 62 -22.43 -15.32 -21.50
CA PHE A 62 -21.83 -16.51 -22.17
C PHE A 62 -20.76 -17.33 -21.42
N LEU A 63 -20.81 -17.50 -20.08
CA LEU A 63 -19.70 -18.13 -19.34
C LEU A 63 -19.76 -19.68 -19.27
N GLU A 64 -18.70 -20.35 -19.74
CA GLU A 64 -18.28 -21.73 -19.37
C GLU A 64 -17.27 -21.70 -18.19
N ASP A 65 -16.97 -22.84 -17.54
CA ASP A 65 -16.10 -22.92 -16.34
C ASP A 65 -14.66 -22.39 -16.55
N THR A 66 -14.11 -22.46 -17.77
CA THR A 66 -12.78 -21.93 -18.14
C THR A 66 -12.68 -20.40 -18.01
N ASP A 67 -13.82 -19.75 -17.98
CA ASP A 67 -14.01 -18.34 -18.26
C ASP A 67 -14.09 -17.56 -16.91
N GLN A 68 -14.54 -18.23 -15.84
CA GLN A 68 -14.44 -17.77 -14.44
C GLN A 68 -12.98 -17.66 -13.94
N SER A 69 -12.10 -18.59 -14.36
CA SER A 69 -10.68 -18.55 -13.98
C SER A 69 -9.97 -17.33 -14.57
N GLN A 70 -10.32 -16.93 -15.79
CA GLN A 70 -9.75 -15.76 -16.45
C GLN A 70 -10.26 -14.46 -15.82
N GLU A 71 -11.53 -14.41 -15.43
CA GLU A 71 -12.10 -13.26 -14.73
C GLU A 71 -11.37 -13.00 -13.41
N MET A 72 -11.19 -14.06 -12.60
CA MET A 72 -10.48 -13.97 -11.33
C MET A 72 -9.04 -13.48 -11.51
N GLU A 73 -8.36 -13.93 -12.58
CA GLU A 73 -7.03 -13.46 -12.93
C GLU A 73 -7.00 -11.97 -13.31
N ARG A 74 -7.98 -11.49 -14.10
CA ARG A 74 -8.08 -10.06 -14.46
C ARG A 74 -8.33 -9.18 -13.24
N VAL A 75 -9.22 -9.60 -12.34
CA VAL A 75 -9.46 -8.89 -11.06
C VAL A 75 -8.19 -8.84 -10.21
N MET A 76 -7.45 -9.94 -10.15
CA MET A 76 -6.16 -10.00 -9.45
C MET A 76 -5.11 -9.08 -10.08
N ILE A 77 -5.02 -9.02 -11.41
CA ILE A 77 -4.11 -8.12 -12.12
C ILE A 77 -4.40 -6.66 -11.80
N VAL A 78 -5.69 -6.27 -11.86
CA VAL A 78 -6.14 -4.89 -11.63
C VAL A 78 -5.90 -4.46 -10.18
N THR A 79 -6.28 -5.29 -9.21
CA THR A 79 -6.06 -5.01 -7.78
C THR A 79 -4.57 -5.05 -7.40
N ARG A 80 -3.76 -5.89 -8.04
CA ARG A 80 -2.30 -5.85 -7.90
C ARG A 80 -1.72 -4.53 -8.41
N GLY A 81 -2.27 -3.98 -9.50
CA GLY A 81 -1.94 -2.65 -10.00
C GLY A 81 -2.18 -1.57 -8.94
N LEU A 82 -3.36 -1.57 -8.32
CA LEU A 82 -3.68 -0.68 -7.20
C LEU A 82 -2.64 -0.72 -6.08
N PHE A 83 -2.22 -1.92 -5.66
CA PHE A 83 -1.21 -2.07 -4.62
C PHE A 83 0.14 -1.49 -5.03
N THR A 84 0.58 -1.75 -6.27
CA THR A 84 1.81 -1.18 -6.82
C THR A 84 1.78 0.35 -6.87
N ASP A 85 0.69 0.93 -7.33
CA ASP A 85 0.50 2.38 -7.45
C ASP A 85 0.44 3.04 -6.06
N THR A 86 -0.22 2.38 -5.10
CA THR A 86 -0.27 2.80 -3.70
C THR A 86 1.11 2.86 -3.08
N MET A 87 1.89 1.78 -3.19
CA MET A 87 3.25 1.71 -2.65
C MET A 87 4.19 2.74 -3.30
N SER A 88 4.02 2.99 -4.61
CA SER A 88 4.81 3.98 -5.34
C SER A 88 4.47 5.41 -4.91
N SER A 89 3.18 5.70 -4.71
CA SER A 89 2.70 6.99 -4.19
C SER A 89 3.23 7.27 -2.79
N ILE A 90 3.13 6.28 -1.89
CA ILE A 90 3.68 6.34 -0.53
C ILE A 90 5.20 6.57 -0.56
N GLU A 91 5.94 5.80 -1.37
CA GLU A 91 7.39 5.93 -1.45
C GLU A 91 7.81 7.32 -1.94
N LYS A 92 7.12 7.87 -2.95
CA LYS A 92 7.38 9.23 -3.42
C LYS A 92 7.05 10.27 -2.35
N ALA A 93 5.88 10.17 -1.73
CA ALA A 93 5.44 11.11 -0.70
C ALA A 93 6.37 11.09 0.52
N ALA A 94 6.80 9.91 0.98
CA ALA A 94 7.74 9.79 2.10
C ALA A 94 9.09 10.48 1.82
N LYS A 95 9.60 10.36 0.59
CA LYS A 95 10.84 11.04 0.16
C LYS A 95 10.69 12.56 0.12
N ASP A 96 9.51 13.07 -0.19
CA ASP A 96 9.23 14.50 -0.21
C ASP A 96 8.89 15.05 1.19
N CYS A 97 8.27 14.22 2.05
CA CYS A 97 7.96 14.54 3.44
C CYS A 97 9.21 14.85 4.24
N ILE A 98 10.22 13.98 4.17
CA ILE A 98 11.40 14.10 5.02
C ILE A 98 12.10 15.46 4.85
N PRO A 99 12.44 15.94 3.65
CA PRO A 99 13.07 17.26 3.49
C PRO A 99 12.21 18.43 3.97
N ALA A 100 10.88 18.28 4.06
CA ALA A 100 9.99 19.35 4.50
C ALA A 100 10.06 19.63 6.01
N TYR A 101 10.50 18.65 6.81
CA TYR A 101 10.69 18.81 8.26
C TYR A 101 12.15 19.19 8.56
N TRP A 102 12.41 20.48 8.70
CA TRP A 102 13.75 21.09 8.83
C TRP A 102 14.67 20.51 9.94
N MET A 103 14.14 19.73 10.89
CA MET A 103 14.85 19.26 12.08
C MET A 103 15.04 17.74 12.18
N ASN A 104 14.59 16.98 11.18
CA ASN A 104 14.74 15.53 11.22
C ASN A 104 16.08 15.07 10.62
N ASP A 105 16.62 14.00 11.18
CA ASP A 105 17.84 13.33 10.70
C ASP A 105 17.54 11.97 10.03
N ILE A 106 16.27 11.72 9.67
CA ILE A 106 15.80 10.45 9.08
C ILE A 106 16.49 10.23 7.74
N LYS A 107 16.66 11.28 6.93
CA LYS A 107 17.33 11.20 5.63
C LYS A 107 18.78 10.76 5.80
N GLU A 108 19.53 11.40 6.69
CA GLU A 108 20.93 11.12 6.96
C GLU A 108 21.10 9.70 7.49
N MET A 109 20.23 9.27 8.41
CA MET A 109 20.22 7.90 8.92
C MET A 109 19.92 6.87 7.84
N ALA A 110 18.93 7.12 6.99
CA ALA A 110 18.58 6.21 5.89
C ALA A 110 19.72 6.10 4.87
N LEU A 111 20.43 7.21 4.59
CA LEU A 111 21.53 7.23 3.61
C LEU A 111 22.84 6.61 4.12
N LYS A 112 23.00 6.43 5.44
CA LYS A 112 24.13 5.67 6.01
C LYS A 112 24.08 4.19 5.65
N GLU A 113 22.87 3.64 5.52
CA GLU A 113 22.64 2.22 5.23
C GLU A 113 22.61 1.95 3.71
N ASN A 114 22.30 2.96 2.89
CA ASN A 114 22.19 2.81 1.44
C ASN A 114 22.35 4.14 0.69
N SER A 115 23.00 4.13 -0.47
CA SER A 115 23.23 5.34 -1.27
C SER A 115 21.96 5.98 -1.84
N TYR A 116 20.87 5.23 -1.92
CA TYR A 116 19.57 5.71 -2.39
C TYR A 116 18.55 5.77 -1.26
N LEU A 117 17.74 6.82 -1.26
CA LEU A 117 16.66 6.96 -0.29
C LEU A 117 15.47 6.08 -0.71
N TYR A 118 15.39 4.85 -0.19
CA TYR A 118 14.26 3.95 -0.36
C TYR A 118 13.32 3.98 0.85
N LEU A 119 12.03 3.72 0.61
CA LEU A 119 11.00 3.68 1.66
C LEU A 119 11.40 2.77 2.83
N ARG A 120 11.96 1.58 2.56
CA ARG A 120 12.43 0.66 3.60
C ARG A 120 13.39 1.32 4.59
N TYR A 121 14.40 2.03 4.09
CA TYR A 121 15.40 2.68 4.95
C TYR A 121 14.84 3.90 5.67
N ILE A 122 13.87 4.60 5.07
CA ILE A 122 13.10 5.65 5.75
C ILE A 122 12.36 5.07 6.96
N ILE A 123 11.61 3.98 6.78
CA ILE A 123 10.86 3.33 7.85
C ILE A 123 11.79 2.80 8.94
N TYR A 124 12.91 2.17 8.57
CA TYR A 124 13.89 1.68 9.55
C TYR A 124 14.55 2.81 10.36
N ALA A 125 14.92 3.92 9.71
CA ALA A 125 15.41 5.10 10.41
C ALA A 125 14.33 5.69 11.34
N SER A 126 13.08 5.73 10.89
CA SER A 126 11.93 6.19 11.69
C SER A 126 11.67 5.29 12.90
N ALA A 127 11.78 3.98 12.75
CA ALA A 127 11.65 3.02 13.85
C ALA A 127 12.78 3.17 14.89
N LYS A 128 14.03 3.37 14.45
CA LYS A 128 15.17 3.68 15.35
C LYS A 128 14.93 4.96 16.17
N LYS A 129 14.04 5.85 15.71
CA LYS A 129 13.64 7.11 16.38
C LYS A 129 12.36 6.98 17.21
N GLY A 130 11.73 5.81 17.25
CA GLY A 130 10.47 5.60 17.96
C GLY A 130 9.24 6.19 17.26
N LEU A 131 9.35 6.55 15.97
CA LEU A 131 8.24 7.07 15.16
C LEU A 131 7.38 5.95 14.55
N VAL A 132 7.89 4.72 14.60
CA VAL A 132 7.22 3.49 14.15
C VAL A 132 7.37 2.48 15.28
N THR A 133 6.26 1.93 15.76
CA THR A 133 6.29 0.92 16.83
C THR A 133 6.85 -0.41 16.32
N PRO A 134 7.31 -1.31 17.20
CA PRO A 134 7.75 -2.65 16.79
C PRO A 134 6.69 -3.43 16.02
N GLU A 135 5.41 -3.26 16.36
CA GLU A 135 4.28 -3.90 15.68
C GLU A 135 4.09 -3.32 14.28
N GLN A 136 4.06 -2.00 14.15
CA GLN A 136 3.98 -1.32 12.85
C GLN A 136 5.17 -1.66 11.96
N LEU A 137 6.37 -1.81 12.54
CA LEU A 137 7.57 -2.20 11.81
C LEU A 137 7.41 -3.60 11.19
N LYS A 138 6.84 -4.56 11.92
CA LYS A 138 6.57 -5.91 11.37
C LYS A 138 5.57 -5.86 10.21
N GLU A 139 4.51 -5.06 10.34
CA GLU A 139 3.54 -4.88 9.24
C GLU A 139 4.20 -4.21 8.02
N TRP A 140 5.03 -3.18 8.22
CA TRP A 140 5.82 -2.56 7.16
C TRP A 140 6.73 -3.55 6.45
N GLU A 141 7.44 -4.39 7.19
CA GLU A 141 8.32 -5.42 6.62
C GLU A 141 7.55 -6.41 5.76
N ALA A 142 6.36 -6.83 6.21
CA ALA A 142 5.48 -7.69 5.44
C ALA A 142 5.00 -7.00 4.15
N VAL A 143 4.50 -5.76 4.24
CA VAL A 143 4.06 -4.99 3.06
C VAL A 143 5.20 -4.75 2.06
N LEU A 144 6.39 -4.39 2.55
CA LEU A 144 7.57 -4.16 1.70
C LEU A 144 8.06 -5.44 1.04
N LEU A 145 7.99 -6.57 1.74
CA LEU A 145 8.27 -7.88 1.15
C LEU A 145 7.26 -8.20 0.04
N MET A 146 5.96 -8.00 0.30
CA MET A 146 4.90 -8.22 -0.68
C MET A 146 5.08 -7.34 -1.92
N ARG A 147 5.43 -6.07 -1.75
CA ARG A 147 5.76 -5.15 -2.85
C ARG A 147 6.90 -5.69 -3.70
N ASN A 148 7.97 -6.19 -3.09
CA ASN A 148 9.11 -6.72 -3.85
C ASN A 148 8.73 -7.96 -4.66
N LEU A 149 7.95 -8.89 -4.08
CA LEU A 149 7.49 -10.10 -4.77
C LEU A 149 6.61 -9.75 -5.98
N VAL A 150 5.66 -8.83 -5.78
CA VAL A 150 4.76 -8.35 -6.84
C VAL A 150 5.53 -7.67 -7.97
N MET A 151 6.50 -6.81 -7.63
CA MET A 151 7.21 -5.96 -8.59
C MET A 151 8.30 -6.68 -9.38
N HIS A 152 9.01 -7.63 -8.76
CA HIS A 152 10.22 -8.20 -9.33
C HIS A 152 10.09 -9.66 -9.72
N ASN A 153 9.16 -10.39 -9.11
CA ASN A 153 9.07 -11.84 -9.32
C ASN A 153 7.70 -12.29 -9.85
N ASN A 154 6.84 -11.41 -10.37
CA ASN A 154 5.45 -11.77 -10.72
C ASN A 154 4.70 -12.49 -9.57
N SER A 155 5.02 -12.16 -8.32
CA SER A 155 4.55 -12.86 -7.12
C SER A 155 5.04 -14.30 -6.96
N GLU A 156 6.12 -14.68 -7.61
CA GLU A 156 6.83 -15.95 -7.44
C GLU A 156 7.85 -15.84 -6.29
N SER A 157 7.77 -16.78 -5.37
CA SER A 157 8.72 -16.83 -4.26
C SER A 157 9.94 -17.67 -4.61
N ASP A 158 11.13 -17.21 -4.21
CA ASP A 158 12.36 -18.01 -4.15
C ASP A 158 12.42 -18.90 -2.90
N ARG A 159 11.54 -18.65 -1.91
CA ARG A 159 11.54 -19.28 -0.58
C ARG A 159 10.17 -19.82 -0.19
N SER A 160 10.15 -20.94 0.53
CA SER A 160 8.94 -21.40 1.22
C SER A 160 8.73 -20.61 2.50
N GLY A 161 7.50 -20.14 2.73
CA GLY A 161 7.15 -19.43 3.96
C GLY A 161 5.65 -19.24 4.08
N VAL A 162 5.17 -19.13 5.32
CA VAL A 162 3.84 -18.61 5.61
C VAL A 162 4.05 -17.22 6.20
N PHE A 163 3.47 -16.22 5.54
CA PHE A 163 3.50 -14.84 6.01
C PHE A 163 2.12 -14.50 6.57
N GLU A 164 2.10 -13.99 7.79
CA GLU A 164 0.88 -13.52 8.44
C GLU A 164 0.98 -12.02 8.65
N ILE A 165 -0.04 -11.29 8.20
CA ILE A 165 -0.19 -9.86 8.46
C ILE A 165 -1.66 -9.64 8.83
N ARG A 166 -1.90 -9.22 10.08
CA ARG A 166 -3.24 -9.12 10.66
C ARG A 166 -4.05 -10.42 10.47
N ASP A 167 -5.21 -10.34 9.84
CA ASP A 167 -6.10 -11.46 9.53
C ASP A 167 -5.73 -12.22 8.24
N MET A 168 -4.70 -11.78 7.51
CA MET A 168 -4.28 -12.40 6.25
C MET A 168 -3.15 -13.41 6.45
N LYS A 169 -3.26 -14.54 5.77
CA LYS A 169 -2.22 -15.57 5.68
C LYS A 169 -1.86 -15.84 4.23
N PHE A 170 -0.58 -15.71 3.91
CA PHE A 170 -0.03 -15.99 2.59
C PHE A 170 0.87 -17.21 2.66
N SER A 171 0.55 -18.25 1.89
CA SER A 171 1.48 -19.36 1.72
C SER A 171 2.31 -19.14 0.45
N MET A 172 3.61 -18.99 0.63
CA MET A 172 4.59 -18.92 -0.45
C MET A 172 5.23 -20.29 -0.62
N ARG A 173 5.24 -20.78 -1.86
CA ARG A 173 5.97 -21.99 -2.25
C ARG A 173 6.99 -21.61 -3.32
N PRO A 174 8.21 -22.15 -3.27
CA PRO A 174 9.22 -21.89 -4.29
C PRO A 174 8.68 -22.19 -5.69
N ASN A 175 8.98 -21.30 -6.62
CA ASN A 175 8.59 -21.39 -8.03
C ASN A 175 7.07 -21.51 -8.27
N ARG A 176 6.26 -20.91 -7.40
CA ARG A 176 4.81 -20.80 -7.58
C ARG A 176 4.35 -19.38 -7.33
N MET A 177 3.42 -18.93 -8.16
CA MET A 177 2.67 -17.71 -7.90
C MET A 177 1.95 -17.82 -6.55
N MET A 178 2.01 -16.74 -5.78
CA MET A 178 1.24 -16.61 -4.55
C MET A 178 -0.24 -16.90 -4.82
N LYS A 179 -0.84 -17.79 -4.01
CA LYS A 179 -2.29 -17.99 -3.97
C LYS A 179 -2.86 -17.21 -2.79
N GLY A 180 -3.81 -16.33 -3.07
CA GLY A 180 -4.53 -15.54 -2.08
C GLY A 180 -5.97 -15.29 -2.54
N SER A 181 -6.81 -14.72 -1.68
CA SER A 181 -8.14 -14.26 -2.08
C SER A 181 -8.03 -13.13 -3.10
N THR A 182 -9.07 -12.92 -3.90
CA THR A 182 -9.18 -11.78 -4.83
C THR A 182 -9.11 -10.41 -4.15
N THR A 183 -9.35 -10.38 -2.83
CA THR A 183 -9.29 -9.18 -1.99
C THR A 183 -7.90 -8.89 -1.42
N THR A 184 -6.92 -9.79 -1.63
CA THR A 184 -5.57 -9.72 -1.06
C THR A 184 -4.91 -8.36 -1.28
N PHE A 185 -4.85 -7.89 -2.53
CA PHE A 185 -4.13 -6.66 -2.85
C PHE A 185 -4.87 -5.40 -2.42
N VAL A 186 -6.20 -5.46 -2.30
CA VAL A 186 -6.99 -4.36 -1.72
C VAL A 186 -6.64 -4.20 -0.25
N LYS A 187 -6.66 -5.29 0.52
CA LYS A 187 -6.29 -5.28 1.94
C LYS A 187 -4.82 -4.91 2.18
N LEU A 188 -3.89 -5.37 1.34
CA LEU A 188 -2.50 -4.94 1.43
C LEU A 188 -2.33 -3.44 1.15
N SER A 189 -3.11 -2.89 0.23
CA SER A 189 -3.14 -1.45 -0.04
C SER A 189 -3.67 -0.67 1.15
N GLU A 190 -4.77 -1.13 1.75
CA GLU A 190 -5.35 -0.56 2.97
C GLU A 190 -4.33 -0.51 4.11
N ILE A 191 -3.67 -1.63 4.42
CA ILE A 191 -2.63 -1.69 5.46
C ILE A 191 -1.49 -0.72 5.15
N ALA A 192 -1.02 -0.66 3.91
CA ALA A 192 0.06 0.24 3.52
C ALA A 192 -0.33 1.72 3.73
N VAL A 193 -1.56 2.09 3.37
CA VAL A 193 -2.08 3.45 3.54
C VAL A 193 -2.21 3.82 5.01
N GLU A 194 -2.78 2.94 5.83
CA GLU A 194 -2.91 3.16 7.27
C GLU A 194 -1.55 3.32 7.95
N LEU A 195 -0.60 2.44 7.64
CA LEU A 195 0.76 2.53 8.17
C LEU A 195 1.44 3.84 7.76
N PHE A 196 1.23 4.30 6.52
CA PHE A 196 1.75 5.57 6.05
C PHE A 196 1.09 6.76 6.75
N TYR A 197 -0.23 6.72 6.93
CA TYR A 197 -1.00 7.74 7.63
C TYR A 197 -0.56 7.89 9.09
N GLU A 198 -0.44 6.78 9.82
CA GLU A 198 0.02 6.81 11.22
C GLU A 198 1.48 7.26 11.34
N TRP A 199 2.36 6.83 10.43
CA TRP A 199 3.73 7.35 10.35
C TRP A 199 3.74 8.86 10.09
N LEU A 200 2.89 9.34 9.18
CA LEU A 200 2.83 10.74 8.82
C LEU A 200 2.35 11.60 10.00
N LYS A 201 1.30 11.15 10.71
CA LYS A 201 0.84 11.78 11.95
C LYS A 201 1.95 11.85 12.98
N LYS A 202 2.70 10.76 13.16
CA LYS A 202 3.77 10.73 14.18
C LYS A 202 4.94 11.64 13.82
N ILE A 203 5.30 11.71 12.54
CA ILE A 203 6.29 12.66 12.06
C ILE A 203 5.84 14.10 12.25
N ASP A 204 4.58 14.42 11.88
CA ASP A 204 4.05 15.76 12.07
C ASP A 204 4.04 16.11 13.56
N GLU A 205 3.52 15.24 14.43
CA GLU A 205 3.52 15.47 15.89
C GLU A 205 4.91 15.78 16.46
N VAL A 206 5.96 15.08 16.01
CA VAL A 206 7.32 15.21 16.56
C VAL A 206 8.10 16.38 15.95
N TYR A 207 7.88 16.68 14.67
CA TYR A 207 8.70 17.66 13.93
C TYR A 207 7.96 18.90 13.47
N LYS A 208 6.64 18.98 13.67
CA LYS A 208 5.86 20.20 13.48
C LYS A 208 6.33 21.24 14.49
N ARG A 209 6.57 22.44 13.97
CA ARG A 209 6.78 23.65 14.76
C ARG A 209 5.44 24.36 14.91
#